data_AF-C9SKD0-F1
#
_entry.id   AF-C9SKD0-F1
#
_cell.length_a   1.000
_cell.length_b   1.000
_cell.length_c   1.000
_cell.angle_alpha   90.00
_cell.angle_beta   90.00
_cell.angle_gamma   90.00
#
_symmetry.space_group_name_H-M   'P 1'
#
loop_
_entity.id
_entity.type
_entity.pdbx_description
1 polymer ?
#
loop_
_entity_poly.entity_id
_entity_poly.type
_entity_poly.pdbx_seq_one_letter_code
_entity_poly.pdbx_strand_id
1 'polypeptide(L)'
;MKLNISYPANGSQKLIDIEDERKLAVFHGEARTWALRSPPTPSVDEFKGYISASTVRKYVIRREVQPKGEGKKAYTKAPRIQRLVTPQRLQHKRHRLALKRRQSEKVKDEANEYAQILAKRVAEKKAEKADARKRRASSMRK
;
A
#
# COMPACT_ATOMS: atom_id res chain seq x y z
N MET A 1 27.91 -23.03 -35.08
CA MET A 1 27.20 -22.72 -33.82
C MET A 1 26.42 -21.41 -33.96
N LYS A 2 25.24 -21.30 -33.32
CA LYS A 2 24.43 -20.05 -33.32
C LYS A 2 24.74 -19.22 -32.08
N LEU A 3 25.10 -17.95 -32.25
CA LEU A 3 25.28 -16.99 -31.15
C LEU A 3 24.13 -15.97 -31.16
N ASN A 4 23.43 -15.85 -30.03
CA ASN A 4 22.46 -14.78 -29.82
C ASN A 4 23.16 -13.58 -29.19
N ILE A 5 23.31 -12.49 -29.95
CA ILE A 5 23.97 -11.26 -29.50
C ILE A 5 22.88 -10.21 -29.26
N SER A 6 22.81 -9.72 -28.02
CA SER A 6 21.91 -8.64 -27.61
C SER A 6 22.66 -7.32 -27.40
N TYR A 7 22.11 -6.21 -27.89
CA TYR A 7 22.59 -4.87 -27.59
C TYR A 7 21.55 -4.12 -26.72
N PRO A 8 21.79 -3.98 -25.39
CA PRO A 8 20.77 -3.52 -24.45
C PRO A 8 20.39 -2.05 -24.61
N ALA A 9 21.29 -1.20 -25.13
CA ALA A 9 21.04 0.24 -25.25
C ALA A 9 19.90 0.61 -26.19
N ASN A 10 19.64 -0.22 -27.21
CA ASN A 10 18.52 -0.05 -28.14
C ASN A 10 17.52 -1.22 -28.11
N GLY A 11 17.76 -2.23 -27.26
CA GLY A 11 16.92 -3.43 -27.13
C GLY A 11 16.96 -4.38 -28.33
N SER A 12 17.92 -4.25 -29.24
CA SER A 12 18.03 -5.12 -30.41
C SER A 12 18.73 -6.44 -30.08
N GLN A 13 18.33 -7.50 -30.79
CA GLN A 13 18.97 -8.81 -30.73
C GLN A 13 19.19 -9.32 -32.15
N LYS A 14 20.32 -9.98 -32.38
CA LYS A 14 20.62 -10.62 -33.65
C LYS A 14 21.17 -12.02 -33.40
N LEU A 15 20.59 -12.99 -34.08
CA LEU A 15 21.12 -14.34 -34.17
C LEU A 15 22.16 -14.36 -35.28
N ILE A 16 23.39 -14.76 -34.95
CA ILE A 16 24.47 -14.93 -35.91
C ILE A 16 24.82 -16.41 -35.96
N ASP A 17 24.72 -17.00 -37.15
CA ASP A 17 25.14 -18.37 -37.41
C ASP A 17 26.64 -18.33 -37.80
N ILE A 18 27.50 -18.91 -36.96
CA ILE A 18 28.95 -18.98 -37.18
C ILE A 18 29.34 -20.42 -37.49
N GLU A 19 29.83 -20.66 -38.70
CA GLU A 19 30.26 -21.98 -39.17
C GLU A 19 31.77 -22.25 -38.90
N ASP A 20 32.58 -21.21 -38.72
CA ASP A 20 34.03 -21.28 -38.53
C ASP A 20 34.43 -21.61 -37.08
N GLU A 21 34.96 -22.82 -36.86
CA GLU A 21 35.36 -23.35 -35.55
C GLU A 21 36.50 -22.58 -34.88
N ARG A 22 37.39 -21.92 -35.63
CA ARG A 22 38.50 -21.13 -35.04
C ARG A 22 37.98 -19.91 -34.29
N LYS A 23 36.87 -19.32 -34.76
CA LYS A 23 36.18 -18.21 -34.08
C LYS A 23 35.38 -18.67 -32.87
N LEU A 24 34.98 -19.95 -32.85
CA LEU A 24 34.26 -20.57 -31.74
C LEU A 24 35.20 -21.06 -30.64
N ALA A 25 36.46 -21.40 -30.97
CA ALA A 25 37.48 -21.87 -30.05
C ALA A 25 37.67 -20.97 -28.82
N VAL A 26 37.59 -19.64 -29.00
CA VAL A 26 37.71 -18.64 -27.93
C VAL A 26 36.59 -18.78 -26.88
N PHE A 27 35.40 -19.24 -27.29
CA PHE A 27 34.25 -19.42 -26.41
C PHE A 27 34.20 -20.79 -25.71
N HIS A 28 35.09 -21.71 -26.06
CA HIS A 28 35.14 -23.06 -25.48
C HIS A 28 35.98 -23.14 -24.19
N GLY A 29 36.72 -22.07 -23.82
CA GLY A 29 37.66 -22.05 -22.70
C GLY A 29 37.31 -21.19 -21.48
N GLU A 30 36.22 -20.40 -21.51
CA GLU A 30 35.86 -19.49 -20.40
C GLU A 30 34.55 -19.91 -19.68
N ALA A 31 34.64 -20.06 -18.35
CA ALA A 31 33.48 -20.27 -17.49
C ALA A 31 32.55 -19.04 -17.50
N ARG A 32 31.26 -19.27 -17.75
CA ARG A 32 30.22 -18.28 -18.12
C ARG A 32 29.80 -17.28 -17.03
N THR A 33 30.69 -16.75 -16.21
CA THR A 33 30.31 -15.71 -15.24
C THR A 33 31.40 -14.66 -15.06
N TRP A 34 31.32 -13.60 -15.87
CA TRP A 34 31.73 -12.26 -15.46
C TRP A 34 30.57 -11.28 -15.76
N ALA A 35 29.46 -11.46 -15.07
CA ALA A 35 28.40 -10.46 -15.06
C ALA A 35 28.63 -9.53 -13.86
N LEU A 36 29.38 -8.46 -14.14
CA LEU A 36 29.20 -7.12 -13.60
C LEU A 36 28.44 -7.03 -12.26
N ARG A 37 29.22 -6.81 -11.19
CA ARG A 37 28.85 -6.14 -9.94
C ARG A 37 27.54 -5.37 -10.08
N SER A 38 26.51 -5.80 -9.35
CA SER A 38 25.21 -5.12 -9.28
C SER A 38 25.42 -3.61 -9.06
N PRO A 39 24.86 -2.73 -9.90
CA PRO A 39 24.82 -1.32 -9.56
C PRO A 39 24.03 -1.16 -8.25
N PRO A 40 24.49 -0.35 -7.28
CA PRO A 40 23.71 -0.06 -6.10
C PRO A 40 22.36 0.51 -6.55
N THR A 41 21.28 -0.01 -5.96
CA THR A 41 19.93 0.46 -6.20
C THR A 41 19.87 1.96 -5.99
N PRO A 42 19.46 2.78 -6.97
CA PRO A 42 19.32 4.22 -6.74
C PRO A 42 18.29 4.43 -5.63
N SER A 43 18.73 5.06 -4.55
CA SER A 43 17.92 5.36 -3.37
C SER A 43 16.76 6.26 -3.74
N VAL A 44 15.58 5.94 -3.22
CA VAL A 44 14.26 6.54 -3.54
C VAL A 44 14.15 8.04 -3.14
N ASP A 45 15.22 8.66 -2.63
CA ASP A 45 15.23 10.04 -2.14
C ASP A 45 15.55 11.10 -3.21
N GLU A 46 16.04 10.73 -4.40
CA GLU A 46 16.40 11.71 -5.45
C GLU A 46 15.21 12.44 -6.11
N PHE A 47 13.97 12.02 -5.84
CA PHE A 47 12.76 12.64 -6.42
C PHE A 47 11.92 13.45 -5.43
N LYS A 48 12.45 13.77 -4.25
CA LYS A 48 11.71 14.45 -3.18
C LYS A 48 11.59 15.98 -3.35
N GLY A 49 12.20 16.56 -4.39
CA GLY A 49 12.26 18.01 -4.62
C GLY A 49 11.30 18.59 -5.67
N TYR A 50 10.69 17.78 -6.54
CA TYR A 50 9.91 18.27 -7.70
C TYR A 50 8.39 18.42 -7.44
N ILE A 51 7.95 18.47 -6.19
CA ILE A 51 6.53 18.62 -5.84
C ILE A 51 6.28 20.06 -5.41
N SER A 52 6.42 20.99 -6.34
CA SER A 52 5.88 22.34 -6.19
C SER A 52 5.32 22.81 -7.53
N ALA A 53 3.99 23.03 -7.54
CA ALA A 53 3.18 23.68 -8.58
C ALA A 53 2.93 23.01 -9.95
N SER A 54 3.74 22.06 -10.46
CA SER A 54 3.44 21.41 -11.75
C SER A 54 2.88 20.00 -11.60
N THR A 55 1.57 19.81 -11.86
CA THR A 55 0.90 18.52 -11.70
C THR A 55 1.55 17.43 -12.56
N VAL A 56 1.98 16.32 -11.93
CA VAL A 56 2.52 15.10 -12.57
C VAL A 56 1.65 14.58 -13.73
N ARG A 57 0.34 14.90 -13.72
CA ARG A 57 -0.61 14.62 -14.81
C ARG A 57 -0.20 15.21 -16.16
N LYS A 58 0.50 16.34 -16.19
CA LYS A 58 0.96 17.00 -17.43
C LYS A 58 2.12 16.26 -18.09
N TYR A 59 2.96 15.61 -17.29
CA TYR A 59 4.19 14.92 -17.73
C TYR A 59 4.00 13.41 -17.95
N VAL A 60 2.75 12.93 -17.98
CA VAL A 60 2.48 11.50 -18.24
C VAL A 60 2.81 11.20 -19.70
N ILE A 61 3.71 10.24 -19.92
CA ILE A 61 4.05 9.76 -21.27
C ILE A 61 2.80 9.21 -21.94
N ARG A 62 2.57 9.68 -23.16
CA ARG A 62 1.39 9.38 -23.95
C ARG A 62 1.80 8.57 -25.18
N ARG A 63 1.05 7.51 -25.47
CA ARG A 63 1.24 6.67 -26.66
C ARG A 63 0.17 7.03 -27.70
N GLU A 64 0.58 7.46 -28.87
CA GLU A 64 -0.30 7.59 -30.03
C GLU A 64 -0.61 6.21 -30.59
N VAL A 65 -1.90 5.94 -30.79
CA VAL A 65 -2.38 4.67 -31.35
C VAL A 65 -3.03 4.99 -32.69
N GLN A 66 -2.39 4.53 -33.77
CA GLN A 66 -2.96 4.56 -35.10
C GLN A 66 -3.91 3.36 -35.26
N PRO A 67 -5.22 3.58 -35.42
CA PRO A 67 -6.17 2.49 -35.62
C PRO A 67 -5.97 1.86 -37.01
N LYS A 68 -5.95 0.53 -37.07
CA LYS A 68 -5.74 -0.24 -38.32
C LYS A 68 -6.89 -0.18 -39.34
N GLY A 69 -7.98 0.52 -39.04
CA GLY A 69 -9.15 0.62 -39.92
C GLY A 69 -9.17 1.94 -40.67
N GLU A 70 -9.40 1.89 -41.98
CA GLU A 70 -9.53 3.07 -42.84
C GLU A 70 -10.61 4.03 -42.28
N GLY A 71 -10.24 5.30 -42.09
CA GLY A 71 -11.14 6.37 -41.63
C GLY A 71 -11.17 6.63 -40.13
N LYS A 72 -10.47 5.86 -39.28
CA LYS A 72 -10.41 6.14 -37.84
C LYS A 72 -9.29 7.11 -37.49
N LYS A 73 -9.61 8.17 -36.73
CA LYS A 73 -8.62 9.16 -36.28
C LYS A 73 -7.66 8.56 -35.26
N ALA A 74 -6.40 8.99 -35.33
CA ALA A 74 -5.39 8.69 -34.31
C ALA A 74 -5.89 9.17 -32.94
N TYR A 75 -5.72 8.34 -31.91
CA TYR A 75 -6.02 8.75 -30.53
C TYR A 75 -4.84 8.45 -29.61
N THR A 76 -4.78 9.19 -28.52
CA THR A 76 -3.66 9.09 -27.57
C THR A 76 -4.08 8.37 -26.30
N LYS A 77 -3.38 7.29 -25.93
CA LYS A 77 -3.55 6.60 -24.64
C LYS A 77 -2.49 7.08 -23.63
N ALA A 78 -2.89 7.12 -22.37
CA ALA A 78 -1.99 7.41 -21.26
C ALA A 78 -2.17 6.33 -20.18
N PRO A 79 -1.10 5.94 -19.48
CA PRO A 79 -1.19 5.05 -18.34
C PRO A 79 -1.94 5.74 -17.18
N ARG A 80 -2.63 4.94 -16.37
CA ARG A 80 -3.19 5.42 -15.11
C ARG A 80 -2.06 5.73 -14.14
N ILE A 81 -2.03 6.95 -13.63
CA ILE A 81 -1.05 7.34 -12.60
C ILE A 81 -1.41 6.63 -11.30
N GLN A 82 -0.57 5.70 -10.87
CA GLN A 82 -0.71 5.05 -9.58
C GLN A 82 -0.19 5.97 -8.46
N ARG A 83 -0.75 5.84 -7.25
CA ARG A 83 -0.37 6.62 -6.05
C ARG A 83 -0.54 8.14 -6.14
N LEU A 84 -1.22 8.66 -7.15
CA LEU A 84 -1.59 10.07 -7.21
C LEU A 84 -2.42 10.48 -5.97
N VAL A 85 -2.13 11.64 -5.41
CA VAL A 85 -2.96 12.24 -4.36
C VAL A 85 -4.16 12.89 -5.05
N THR A 86 -5.36 12.35 -4.81
CA THR A 86 -6.63 12.86 -5.34
C THR A 86 -7.51 13.42 -4.23
N PRO A 87 -8.44 14.35 -4.51
CA PRO A 87 -9.41 14.83 -3.53
C PRO A 87 -10.20 13.69 -2.88
N GLN A 88 -10.59 12.68 -3.66
CA GLN A 88 -11.26 11.47 -3.16
C GLN A 88 -10.37 10.70 -2.17
N ARG A 89 -9.06 10.56 -2.44
CA ARG A 89 -8.13 9.90 -1.51
C ARG A 89 -8.01 10.69 -0.19
N LEU A 90 -8.02 12.01 -0.25
CA LEU A 90 -8.06 12.87 0.94
C LEU A 90 -9.38 12.71 1.70
N GLN A 91 -10.50 12.66 1.00
CA GLN A 91 -11.83 12.43 1.57
C GLN A 91 -11.92 11.05 2.25
N HIS A 92 -11.46 9.98 1.61
CA HIS A 92 -11.41 8.65 2.22
C HIS A 92 -10.53 8.63 3.49
N LYS A 93 -9.40 9.35 3.48
CA LYS A 93 -8.54 9.49 4.66
C LYS A 93 -9.27 10.23 5.79
N ARG A 94 -9.95 11.34 5.48
CA ARG A 94 -10.75 12.11 6.45
C ARG A 94 -11.89 11.27 7.03
N HIS A 95 -12.62 10.56 6.18
CA HIS A 95 -13.72 9.68 6.58
C HIS A 95 -13.24 8.58 7.54
N ARG A 96 -12.13 7.91 7.22
CA ARG A 96 -11.54 6.89 8.11
C ARG A 96 -11.17 7.45 9.48
N LEU A 97 -10.62 8.66 9.54
CA LEU A 97 -10.30 9.32 10.81
C LEU A 97 -11.57 9.68 11.59
N ALA A 98 -12.60 10.16 10.91
CA ALA A 98 -13.90 10.47 11.53
C ALA A 98 -14.57 9.22 12.12
N LEU A 99 -14.56 8.09 11.40
CA LEU A 99 -15.08 6.83 11.91
C LEU A 99 -14.35 6.36 13.18
N LYS A 100 -13.01 6.46 13.20
CA LYS A 100 -12.22 6.12 14.39
C LYS A 100 -12.57 7.00 15.60
N ARG A 101 -12.78 8.30 15.38
CA ARG A 101 -13.21 9.22 16.45
C ARG A 101 -14.59 8.86 16.98
N ARG A 102 -15.57 8.68 16.08
CA ARG A 102 -16.94 8.27 16.44
C ARG A 102 -16.97 6.95 17.21
N GLN A 103 -16.16 5.98 16.80
CA GLN A 103 -16.06 4.70 17.50
C GLN A 103 -15.47 4.87 18.90
N SER A 104 -14.43 5.71 19.05
CA SER A 104 -13.86 5.99 20.37
C SER A 104 -14.84 6.69 21.31
N GLU A 105 -15.67 7.61 20.79
CA GLU A 105 -16.72 8.28 21.57
C GLU A 105 -17.77 7.27 22.02
N LYS A 106 -18.30 6.46 21.09
CA LYS A 106 -19.27 5.41 21.39
C LYS A 106 -18.78 4.44 22.48
N VAL A 107 -17.54 3.98 22.39
CA VAL A 107 -16.96 3.07 23.39
C VAL A 107 -16.85 3.73 24.78
N LYS A 108 -16.54 5.03 24.84
CA LYS A 108 -16.51 5.78 26.11
C LYS A 108 -17.90 5.93 26.70
N ASP A 109 -18.89 6.26 25.88
CA ASP A 109 -20.27 6.44 26.31
C ASP A 109 -20.86 5.12 26.83
N GLU A 110 -20.66 4.01 26.12
CA GLU A 110 -21.08 2.67 26.54
C GLU A 110 -20.42 2.24 27.86
N ALA A 111 -19.13 2.53 28.03
CA ALA A 111 -18.41 2.24 29.27
C ALA A 111 -18.95 3.05 30.46
N ASN A 112 -19.26 4.34 30.23
CA ASN A 112 -19.86 5.21 31.24
C ASN A 112 -21.27 4.74 31.63
N GLU A 113 -22.10 4.36 30.66
CA GLU A 113 -23.44 3.82 30.89
C GLU A 113 -23.38 2.52 31.70
N TYR A 114 -22.50 1.60 31.31
CA TYR A 114 -22.29 0.35 32.05
C TYR A 114 -21.82 0.60 33.48
N ALA A 115 -20.89 1.55 33.68
CA ALA A 115 -20.41 1.92 35.01
C ALA A 115 -21.53 2.47 35.91
N GLN A 116 -22.45 3.26 35.35
CA GLN A 116 -23.63 3.76 36.10
C GLN A 116 -24.57 2.62 36.51
N ILE A 117 -24.86 1.69 35.58
CA ILE A 117 -25.70 0.51 35.88
C ILE A 117 -25.04 -0.35 36.97
N LEU A 118 -23.73 -0.56 36.88
CA LEU A 118 -22.98 -1.32 37.86
C LEU A 118 -23.02 -0.66 39.24
N ALA A 119 -22.80 0.66 39.30
CA ALA A 119 -22.86 1.42 40.54
C ALA A 119 -24.23 1.31 41.21
N LYS A 120 -25.32 1.41 40.42
CA LYS A 120 -26.70 1.23 40.91
C LYS A 120 -26.90 -0.16 41.51
N ARG A 121 -26.53 -1.23 40.80
CA ARG A 121 -26.68 -2.63 41.27
C ARG A 121 -25.84 -2.90 42.53
N VAL A 122 -24.64 -2.36 42.61
CA VAL A 122 -23.77 -2.49 43.79
C VAL A 122 -24.39 -1.76 44.98
N ALA A 123 -24.92 -0.55 44.79
CA ALA A 123 -25.59 0.20 45.85
C ALA A 123 -26.84 -0.53 46.37
N GLU A 124 -27.70 -1.03 45.48
CA GLU A 124 -28.89 -1.83 45.83
C GLU A 124 -28.52 -3.08 46.64
N LYS A 125 -27.54 -3.86 46.17
CA LYS A 125 -27.07 -5.07 46.86
C LYS A 125 -26.43 -4.77 48.21
N LYS A 126 -25.74 -3.62 48.34
CA LYS A 126 -25.16 -3.16 49.60
C LYS A 126 -26.25 -2.76 50.60
N ALA A 127 -27.29 -2.07 50.14
CA ALA A 127 -28.45 -1.71 50.95
C ALA A 127 -29.19 -2.96 51.46
N GLU A 128 -29.46 -3.92 50.58
CA GLU A 128 -30.09 -5.20 50.94
C GLU A 128 -29.29 -5.95 52.02
N LYS A 129 -27.96 -6.06 51.84
CA LYS A 129 -27.09 -6.68 52.85
C LYS A 129 -27.10 -5.91 54.19
N ALA A 130 -27.12 -4.58 54.14
CA ALA A 130 -27.17 -3.75 55.34
C ALA A 130 -28.49 -3.96 56.11
N ASP A 131 -29.62 -4.03 55.41
CA ASP A 131 -30.93 -4.28 56.01
C ASP A 131 -31.04 -5.70 56.58
N ALA A 132 -30.54 -6.71 55.86
CA ALA A 132 -30.45 -8.06 56.39
C ALA A 132 -29.59 -8.14 57.67
N ARG A 133 -28.47 -7.39 57.72
CA ARG A 133 -27.62 -7.30 58.92
C ARG A 133 -28.35 -6.62 60.08
N LYS A 134 -29.08 -5.53 59.84
CA LYS A 134 -29.91 -4.85 60.85
C LYS A 134 -30.98 -5.79 61.42
N ARG A 135 -31.71 -6.51 60.56
CA ARG A 135 -32.73 -7.50 60.98
C ARG A 135 -32.15 -8.60 61.89
N ARG A 136 -30.98 -9.15 61.52
CA ARG A 136 -30.28 -10.15 62.36
C ARG A 136 -29.82 -9.57 63.71
N ALA A 137 -29.33 -8.34 63.73
CA ALA A 137 -28.91 -7.69 64.97
C ALA A 137 -30.09 -7.45 65.92
N SER A 138 -31.26 -7.06 65.39
CA SER A 138 -32.48 -6.89 66.20
C SER A 138 -33.05 -8.20 66.72
N SER A 139 -32.90 -9.32 65.99
CA SER A 139 -33.40 -10.63 66.45
C SER A 139 -32.57 -11.24 67.57
N MET A 140 -31.30 -10.84 67.72
CA MET A 140 -30.41 -11.33 68.80
C MET A 140 -30.46 -10.48 70.08
N ARG A 141 -31.29 -9.44 70.12
CA ARG A 141 -31.39 -8.51 71.27
C ARG A 141 -32.67 -8.69 72.10
N LYS A 142 -33.37 -9.81 71.90
CA LYS A 142 -34.40 -10.36 72.79
C LYS A 142 -33.81 -11.55 73.53
#